data_AF-D3ALW7-F1
#
_entry.id   AF-D3ALW7-F1
#
_cell.length_a   1.000
_cell.length_b   1.000
_cell.length_c   1.000
_cell.angle_alpha   90.00
_cell.angle_beta   90.00
_cell.angle_gamma   90.00
#
_symmetry.space_group_name_H-M   'P 1'
#
loop_
_entity.id
_entity.type
_entity.pdbx_description
1 polymer ?
#
loop_
_entity_poly.entity_id
_entity_poly.type
_entity_poly.pdbx_seq_one_letter_code
_entity_poly.pdbx_strand_id
1 'polypeptide(L)'
;GIQAVSPSLPYAREAQLTFDESLMDSCEVMVKIGGYIMLFSILVFYITGLPLHNPAGKAALLGFVEITTGIRAISGAIPSMAGGMWIAAAAAFGGLSGIFQTKSVIKNAGLSIRHYVAWKAVHSLLSAAIFILLAYCRRLLWAA
;
A
#
# COMPACT_ATOMS: atom_id res chain seq x y z
N GLY A 1 -6.85 59.57 -27.31
CA GLY A 1 -5.84 59.11 -26.34
C GLY A 1 -6.41 57.93 -25.58
N ILE A 2 -5.62 56.86 -25.52
CA ILE A 2 -5.56 55.84 -24.46
C ILE A 2 -6.88 55.16 -24.06
N GLN A 3 -6.98 53.86 -24.36
CA GLN A 3 -7.64 52.93 -23.46
C GLN A 3 -6.69 51.77 -23.20
N ALA A 4 -5.82 51.96 -22.20
CA ALA A 4 -5.00 50.91 -21.65
C ALA A 4 -5.91 49.96 -20.89
N VAL A 5 -6.24 48.82 -21.50
CA VAL A 5 -6.87 47.71 -20.81
C VAL A 5 -5.77 46.96 -20.08
N SER A 6 -5.76 47.00 -18.75
CA SER A 6 -5.37 45.88 -17.89
C SER A 6 -5.69 46.20 -16.43
N PRO A 7 -6.33 45.24 -15.72
CA PRO A 7 -5.52 44.42 -14.82
C PRO A 7 -5.95 42.94 -14.85
N SER A 8 -5.19 42.10 -15.55
CA SER A 8 -5.22 40.63 -15.40
C SER A 8 -4.35 40.13 -14.23
N LEU A 9 -3.70 41.05 -13.49
CA LEU A 9 -2.82 40.78 -12.36
C LEU A 9 -3.47 40.03 -11.17
N PRO A 10 -4.73 40.31 -10.77
CA PRO A 10 -5.33 39.64 -9.61
C PRO A 10 -5.56 38.15 -9.87
N TYR A 11 -6.11 37.82 -11.04
CA TYR A 11 -6.42 36.44 -11.42
C TYR A 11 -5.16 35.58 -11.59
N ALA A 12 -4.11 36.12 -12.22
CA ALA A 12 -2.84 35.40 -12.36
C ALA A 12 -2.18 35.14 -11.01
N ARG A 13 -2.22 36.12 -10.09
CA ARG A 13 -1.68 35.98 -8.74
C ARG A 13 -2.48 35.00 -7.89
N GLU A 14 -3.82 35.04 -7.95
CA GLU A 14 -4.69 34.07 -7.28
C GLU A 14 -4.47 32.65 -7.83
N ALA A 15 -4.35 32.50 -9.16
CA ALA A 15 -4.04 31.22 -9.78
C ALA A 15 -2.66 30.69 -9.38
N GLN A 16 -1.64 31.54 -9.31
CA GLN A 16 -0.30 31.17 -8.83
C GLN A 16 -0.32 30.75 -7.36
N LEU A 17 -1.01 31.50 -6.49
CA LEU A 17 -1.16 31.15 -5.08
C LEU A 17 -1.88 29.80 -4.92
N THR A 18 -2.92 29.55 -5.72
CA THR A 18 -3.67 28.27 -5.73
C THR A 18 -2.79 27.10 -6.20
N PHE A 19 -1.92 27.34 -7.19
CA PHE A 19 -0.99 26.33 -7.67
C PHE A 19 0.10 26.00 -6.65
N ASP A 20 0.72 27.02 -6.05
CA ASP A 20 1.76 26.84 -5.03
C ASP A 20 1.22 26.10 -3.80
N GLU A 21 -0.03 26.39 -3.40
CA GLU A 21 -0.73 25.67 -2.34
C GLU A 21 -0.94 24.19 -2.69
N SER A 22 -1.49 23.90 -3.87
CA SER A 22 -1.69 22.52 -4.34
C SER A 22 -0.37 21.75 -4.48
N LEU A 23 0.71 22.42 -4.86
CA LEU A 23 2.03 21.83 -4.97
C LEU A 23 2.58 21.50 -3.58
N MET A 24 2.43 22.40 -2.61
CA MET A 24 2.85 22.18 -1.22
C MET A 24 2.08 21.02 -0.58
N ASP A 25 0.76 20.94 -0.79
CA ASP A 25 -0.07 19.82 -0.34
C ASP A 25 0.40 18.48 -0.92
N SER A 26 0.75 18.47 -2.21
CA SER A 26 1.27 17.29 -2.89
C SER A 26 2.63 16.88 -2.32
N CYS A 27 3.53 17.85 -2.06
CA CYS A 27 4.80 17.61 -1.40
C CYS A 27 4.62 17.04 0.02
N GLU A 28 3.68 17.58 0.81
CA GLU A 28 3.40 17.08 2.15
C GLU A 28 2.92 15.62 2.12
N VAL A 29 1.99 15.28 1.21
CA VAL A 29 1.51 13.90 1.04
C VAL A 29 2.64 12.98 0.60
N MET A 30 3.48 13.40 -0.35
CA MET A 30 4.62 12.61 -0.82
C MET A 30 5.63 12.33 0.32
N VAL A 31 5.96 13.34 1.12
CA VAL A 31 6.86 13.19 2.27
C VAL A 31 6.26 12.25 3.32
N LYS A 32 4.95 12.35 3.61
CA LYS A 32 4.27 11.42 4.53
C LYS A 32 4.33 9.98 4.01
N ILE A 33 4.05 9.76 2.73
CA ILE A 33 4.11 8.42 2.13
C ILE A 33 5.53 7.85 2.23
N GLY A 34 6.55 8.62 1.82
CA GLY A 34 7.95 8.22 1.92
C GLY A 34 8.38 7.95 3.36
N GLY A 35 7.95 8.79 4.30
CA GLY A 35 8.16 8.60 5.74
C GLY A 35 7.56 7.30 6.26
N TYR A 36 6.33 6.96 5.88
CA TYR A 36 5.72 5.69 6.25
C TYR A 36 6.46 4.50 5.64
N ILE A 37 6.89 4.57 4.37
CA ILE A 37 7.71 3.50 3.78
C ILE A 37 8.95 3.28 4.66
N MET A 38 9.74 4.32 4.93
CA MET A 38 10.97 4.23 5.73
C MET A 38 10.72 3.68 7.15
N LEU A 39 9.71 4.20 7.86
CA LEU A 39 9.39 3.75 9.23
C LEU A 39 9.02 2.28 9.28
N PHE A 40 8.19 1.81 8.34
CA PHE A 40 7.79 0.41 8.28
C PHE A 40 8.92 -0.50 7.79
N SER A 41 9.80 -0.05 6.89
CA SER A 41 11.01 -0.81 6.51
C SER A 41 11.96 -0.99 7.70
N ILE A 42 12.16 0.06 8.53
CA ILE A 42 12.96 -0.03 9.76
C ILE A 42 12.32 -1.02 10.75
N LEU A 43 10.99 -0.96 10.92
CA LEU A 43 10.27 -1.91 11.77
C LEU A 43 10.44 -3.35 11.28
N VAL A 44 10.34 -3.58 9.97
CA VAL A 44 10.59 -4.89 9.36
C VAL A 44 12.01 -5.37 9.58
N PHE A 45 13.01 -4.48 9.50
CA PHE A 45 14.40 -4.82 9.81
C PHE A 45 14.54 -5.35 11.25
N TYR A 46 13.92 -4.69 12.23
CA TYR A 46 13.91 -5.17 13.62
C TYR A 46 13.18 -6.51 13.80
N ILE A 47 12.00 -6.68 13.19
CA ILE A 47 11.27 -7.96 13.24
C ILE A 47 12.10 -9.09 12.61
N THR A 48 12.89 -8.77 11.57
CA THR A 48 13.80 -9.72 10.92
C THR A 48 14.94 -10.15 11.85
N GLY A 49 15.37 -9.31 12.79
CA GLY A 49 16.35 -9.68 13.82
C GLY A 49 15.81 -10.60 14.92
N LEU A 50 14.49 -10.71 15.09
CA LEU A 50 13.92 -11.55 16.16
C LEU A 50 14.09 -13.05 15.87
N PRO A 51 14.47 -13.85 16.89
CA PRO A 51 14.63 -15.31 16.77
C PRO A 51 13.26 -16.01 16.81
N LEU A 52 12.39 -15.71 15.83
CA LEU A 52 11.12 -16.42 15.68
C LEU A 52 11.39 -17.79 15.04
N HIS A 53 11.07 -18.86 15.78
CA HIS A 53 11.29 -20.24 15.36
C HIS A 53 10.50 -20.67 14.11
N ASN A 54 9.42 -19.95 13.76
CA ASN A 54 8.61 -20.25 12.58
C ASN A 54 8.93 -19.29 11.42
N PRO A 55 9.71 -19.72 10.39
CA PRO A 55 10.09 -18.88 9.28
C PRO A 55 8.89 -18.46 8.41
N ALA A 56 7.90 -19.33 8.22
CA ALA A 56 6.70 -19.04 7.46
C ALA A 56 5.81 -18.00 8.16
N GLY A 57 5.61 -18.16 9.47
CA GLY A 57 4.86 -17.20 10.29
C GLY A 57 5.54 -15.83 10.36
N LYS A 58 6.87 -15.81 10.48
CA LYS A 58 7.66 -14.58 10.40
C LYS A 58 7.50 -13.90 9.04
N ALA A 59 7.61 -14.64 7.95
CA ALA A 59 7.43 -14.09 6.60
C ALA A 59 6.02 -13.53 6.38
N ALA A 60 4.98 -14.23 6.85
CA ALA A 60 3.60 -13.73 6.79
C ALA A 60 3.43 -12.43 7.60
N LEU A 61 3.98 -12.37 8.81
CA LEU A 61 3.98 -11.14 9.63
C LEU A 61 4.65 -9.98 8.89
N LEU A 62 5.81 -10.20 8.28
CA LEU A 62 6.48 -9.18 7.46
C LEU A 62 5.61 -8.72 6.30
N GLY A 63 4.88 -9.63 5.64
CA GLY A 63 3.88 -9.33 4.60
C GLY A 63 2.75 -8.40 5.06
N PHE A 64 2.25 -8.61 6.28
CA PHE A 64 1.23 -7.74 6.85
C PHE A 64 1.77 -6.40 7.35
N VAL A 65 3.04 -6.32 7.75
CA VAL A 65 3.66 -5.06 8.19
C VAL A 65 4.04 -4.19 7.00
N GLU A 66 4.76 -4.75 6.03
CA GLU A 66 5.26 -4.07 4.84
C GLU A 66 5.25 -5.01 3.63
N ILE A 67 4.40 -4.70 2.65
CA ILE A 67 4.17 -5.55 1.46
C ILE A 67 5.44 -5.89 0.68
N THR A 68 6.31 -4.92 0.39
CA THR A 68 7.49 -5.08 -0.48
C THR A 68 8.54 -6.00 0.10
N THR A 69 8.86 -5.85 1.39
CA THR A 69 9.83 -6.72 2.07
C THR A 69 9.20 -8.05 2.44
N GLY A 70 7.94 -8.05 2.85
CA GLY A 70 7.22 -9.25 3.23
C GLY A 70 6.99 -10.23 2.07
N ILE A 71 6.66 -9.76 0.86
CA ILE A 71 6.53 -10.65 -0.32
C ILE A 71 7.85 -11.38 -0.60
N ARG A 72 8.99 -10.68 -0.50
CA ARG A 72 10.33 -11.28 -0.65
C ARG A 72 10.62 -12.32 0.44
N ALA A 73 10.22 -12.04 1.68
CA ALA A 73 10.35 -12.99 2.78
C ALA A 73 9.48 -14.24 2.57
N ILE A 74 8.24 -14.07 2.10
CA ILE A 74 7.31 -15.17 1.86
C ILE A 74 7.81 -16.06 0.71
N SER A 75 8.27 -15.47 -0.39
CA SER A 75 8.78 -16.25 -1.53
C SER A 75 10.01 -17.08 -1.15
N GLY A 76 10.88 -16.57 -0.27
CA GLY A 76 12.04 -17.30 0.24
C GLY A 76 11.69 -18.37 1.28
N ALA A 77 10.78 -18.08 2.22
CA ALA A 77 10.45 -18.96 3.33
C ALA A 77 9.44 -20.07 2.97
N ILE A 78 8.61 -19.86 1.94
CA ILE A 78 7.54 -20.78 1.54
C ILE A 78 7.61 -21.00 0.01
N PRO A 79 8.59 -21.76 -0.51
CA PRO A 79 8.75 -22.00 -1.95
C PRO A 79 7.76 -23.07 -2.46
N SER A 80 6.47 -22.87 -2.20
CA SER A 80 5.40 -23.79 -2.57
C SER A 80 4.16 -23.02 -3.03
N MET A 81 3.14 -23.76 -3.47
CA MET A 81 1.82 -23.18 -3.80
C MET A 81 1.25 -22.35 -2.64
N ALA A 82 1.52 -22.77 -1.40
CA ALA A 82 1.09 -22.02 -0.22
C ALA A 82 1.76 -20.64 -0.12
N GLY A 83 3.02 -20.50 -0.58
CA GLY A 83 3.69 -19.21 -0.65
C GLY A 83 3.02 -18.26 -1.63
N GLY A 84 2.60 -18.76 -2.80
CA GLY A 84 1.83 -17.98 -3.77
C GLY A 84 0.50 -17.46 -3.20
N MET A 85 -0.20 -18.29 -2.41
CA MET A 85 -1.40 -17.88 -1.68
C MET A 85 -1.12 -16.75 -0.69
N TRP A 86 -0.06 -16.87 0.13
CA TRP A 86 0.34 -15.84 1.09
C TRP A 86 0.78 -14.54 0.40
N ILE A 87 1.49 -14.62 -0.72
CA ILE A 87 1.86 -13.45 -1.55
C ILE A 87 0.61 -12.76 -2.08
N ALA A 88 -0.35 -13.51 -2.63
CA ALA A 88 -1.60 -12.96 -3.14
C ALA A 88 -2.42 -12.26 -2.03
N ALA A 89 -2.52 -12.89 -0.86
CA ALA A 89 -3.19 -12.33 0.31
C ALA A 89 -2.53 -11.04 0.80
N ALA A 90 -1.19 -11.04 0.96
CA ALA A 90 -0.42 -9.88 1.39
C ALA A 90 -0.49 -8.73 0.38
N ALA A 91 -0.43 -9.06 -0.92
CA ALA A 91 -0.53 -8.08 -2.00
C ALA A 91 -1.89 -7.36 -2.02
N ALA A 92 -2.98 -8.12 -1.88
CA ALA A 92 -4.32 -7.55 -1.81
C ALA A 92 -4.53 -6.71 -0.55
N PHE A 93 -4.03 -7.17 0.60
CA PHE A 93 -4.11 -6.43 1.86
C PHE A 93 -3.35 -5.09 1.80
N GLY A 94 -2.12 -5.08 1.26
CA GLY A 94 -1.33 -3.85 1.07
C GLY A 94 -0.47 -3.43 2.27
N GLY A 95 -0.45 -4.22 3.34
CA GLY A 95 0.35 -3.99 4.54
C GLY A 95 -0.16 -2.85 5.45
N LEU A 96 0.30 -2.86 6.70
CA LEU A 96 0.04 -1.78 7.66
C LEU A 96 0.65 -0.46 7.16
N SER A 97 1.81 -0.52 6.51
CA SER A 97 2.42 0.64 5.85
C SER A 97 1.46 1.30 4.83
N GLY A 98 0.81 0.51 3.98
CA GLY A 98 -0.16 1.00 3.00
C GLY A 98 -1.43 1.61 3.63
N ILE A 99 -1.86 1.10 4.79
CA ILE A 99 -3.00 1.67 5.54
C ILE A 99 -2.65 3.07 6.06
N PHE A 100 -1.45 3.24 6.63
CA PHE A 100 -1.00 4.55 7.14
C PHE A 100 -0.77 5.55 6.00
N GLN A 101 -0.21 5.10 4.87
CA GLN A 101 -0.07 5.90 3.65
C GLN A 101 -1.44 6.34 3.11
N THR A 102 -2.41 5.43 3.02
CA THR A 102 -3.75 5.77 2.55
C THR A 102 -4.43 6.75 3.50
N LYS A 103 -4.26 6.56 4.82
CA LYS A 103 -4.81 7.47 5.84
C LYS A 103 -4.30 8.91 5.67
N SER A 104 -3.03 9.12 5.29
CA SER A 104 -2.52 10.47 5.01
C SER A 104 -3.17 11.13 3.78
N VAL A 105 -3.60 10.34 2.79
CA VAL A 105 -4.26 10.85 1.58
C VAL A 105 -5.73 11.14 1.82
N ILE A 106 -6.45 10.23 2.49
CA ILE A 106 -7.92 10.30 2.58
C ILE A 106 -8.44 11.23 3.71
N LYS A 107 -7.56 11.78 4.56
CA LYS A 107 -7.96 12.59 5.72
C LYS A 107 -8.82 13.80 5.32
N ASN A 108 -8.60 14.36 4.13
CA ASN A 108 -9.33 15.52 3.63
C ASN A 108 -10.58 15.13 2.79
N ALA A 109 -10.79 13.84 2.52
CA ALA A 109 -11.88 13.35 1.66
C ALA A 109 -13.11 12.81 2.41
N GLY A 110 -13.11 12.83 3.75
CA GLY A 110 -14.24 12.34 4.57
C GLY A 110 -14.43 10.82 4.57
N LEU A 111 -13.48 10.05 4.03
CA LEU A 111 -13.56 8.59 3.94
C LEU A 111 -13.13 7.92 5.26
N SER A 112 -13.84 6.86 5.65
CA SER A 112 -13.52 6.09 6.85
C SER A 112 -12.41 5.07 6.61
N ILE A 113 -11.28 5.25 7.32
CA ILE A 113 -10.17 4.29 7.30
C ILE A 113 -10.60 2.90 7.79
N ARG A 114 -11.59 2.82 8.69
CA ARG A 114 -12.09 1.53 9.22
C ARG A 114 -12.77 0.73 8.11
N HIS A 115 -13.57 1.40 7.29
CA HIS A 115 -14.25 0.77 6.16
C HIS A 115 -13.25 0.32 5.10
N TYR A 116 -12.24 1.16 4.82
CA TYR A 116 -11.13 0.80 3.94
C TYR A 116 -10.38 -0.45 4.42
N VAL A 117 -10.01 -0.53 5.70
CA VAL A 117 -9.31 -1.70 6.26
C VAL A 117 -10.18 -2.95 6.20
N ALA A 118 -11.48 -2.84 6.48
CA ALA A 118 -12.41 -3.95 6.37
C ALA A 118 -12.46 -4.50 4.93
N TRP A 119 -12.57 -3.62 3.93
CA TRP A 119 -12.52 -4.03 2.53
C TRP A 119 -11.17 -4.66 2.15
N LYS A 120 -10.05 -4.13 2.62
CA LYS A 120 -8.73 -4.74 2.40
C LYS A 120 -8.63 -6.16 2.96
N ALA A 121 -9.21 -6.41 4.14
CA ALA A 121 -9.27 -7.76 4.71
C ALA A 121 -10.13 -8.70 3.85
N VAL A 122 -11.31 -8.24 3.40
CA VAL A 122 -12.18 -9.02 2.49
C VAL A 122 -11.47 -9.32 1.17
N HIS A 123 -10.83 -8.33 0.55
CA HIS A 123 -10.06 -8.54 -0.69
C HIS A 123 -8.89 -9.50 -0.48
N SER A 124 -8.19 -9.42 0.65
CA SER A 124 -7.11 -10.35 0.99
C SER A 124 -7.59 -11.80 1.07
N LEU A 125 -8.71 -12.04 1.76
CA LEU A 125 -9.34 -13.36 1.85
C LEU A 125 -9.83 -13.85 0.49
N LEU A 126 -10.47 -13.00 -0.29
CA LEU A 126 -10.97 -13.34 -1.63
C LEU A 126 -9.82 -13.68 -2.58
N SER A 127 -8.72 -12.92 -2.56
CA SER A 127 -7.53 -13.21 -3.36
C SER A 127 -6.90 -14.54 -2.98
N ALA A 128 -6.84 -14.88 -1.68
CA ALA A 128 -6.38 -16.19 -1.24
C ALA A 128 -7.30 -17.32 -1.75
N ALA A 129 -8.62 -17.14 -1.63
CA ALA A 129 -9.60 -18.14 -2.09
C ALA A 129 -9.55 -18.37 -3.60
N ILE A 130 -9.49 -17.30 -4.40
CA ILE A 130 -9.34 -17.38 -5.86
C ILE A 130 -8.03 -18.07 -6.23
N PHE A 131 -6.93 -17.73 -5.55
CA PHE A 131 -5.64 -18.37 -5.80
C PHE A 131 -5.70 -19.88 -5.54
N ILE A 132 -6.32 -20.30 -4.43
CA ILE A 132 -6.52 -21.72 -4.11
C ILE A 132 -7.36 -22.40 -5.20
N LEU A 133 -8.48 -21.80 -5.59
CA LEU A 133 -9.35 -22.35 -6.64
C LEU A 133 -8.58 -22.55 -7.96
N LEU A 134 -7.82 -21.55 -8.40
CA LEU A 134 -6.98 -21.64 -9.60
C LEU A 134 -5.89 -22.71 -9.47
N ALA A 135 -5.28 -22.85 -8.29
CA ALA A 135 -4.30 -23.89 -8.02
C ALA A 135 -4.90 -25.29 -8.10
N TYR A 136 -6.14 -25.49 -7.62
CA TYR A 136 -6.86 -26.76 -7.76
C TYR A 136 -7.26 -27.05 -9.20
N CYS A 137 -7.84 -26.08 -9.92
CA CYS A 137 -8.20 -26.24 -11.33
C CYS A 137 -6.97 -26.62 -12.16
N ARG A 138 -5.83 -25.96 -11.93
CA ARG A 138 -4.58 -26.31 -12.58
C ARG A 138 -4.19 -27.75 -12.28
N ARG A 139 -4.19 -28.18 -11.01
CA ARG A 139 -3.85 -29.58 -10.66
C ARG A 139 -4.76 -30.60 -11.35
N LEU A 140 -6.06 -30.29 -11.46
CA LEU A 140 -7.02 -31.17 -12.13
C LEU A 140 -6.75 -31.28 -13.63
N LEU A 141 -6.45 -30.16 -14.30
CA LEU A 141 -6.11 -30.13 -15.73
C LEU A 141 -4.86 -30.94 -16.08
N TRP A 142 -3.86 -31.01 -15.20
CA TRP A 142 -2.65 -31.83 -15.41
C TRP A 142 -2.83 -33.30 -15.00
N ALA A 143 -3.96 -33.64 -14.36
CA ALA A 143 -4.27 -35.00 -13.93
C ALA A 143 -5.24 -35.74 -14.87
N ALA A 144 -5.86 -35.02 -15.81
CA ALA A 144 -6.73 -35.55 -16.86
C ALA A 144 -5.94 -35.69 -18.18
#